data_AF-A0A8S4G3G9-F1
#
_entry.id   AF-A0A8S4G3G9-F1
#
_cell.length_a   1.000
_cell.length_b   1.000
_cell.length_c   1.000
_cell.angle_alpha   90.00
_cell.angle_beta   90.00
_cell.angle_gamma   90.00
#
_symmetry.space_group_name_H-M   'P 1'
#
loop_
_entity.id
_entity.type
_entity.pdbx_description
1 polymer ?
#
loop_
_entity_poly.entity_id
_entity_poly.type
_entity_poly.pdbx_seq_one_letter_code
_entity_poly.pdbx_strand_id
1 'polypeptide(L)'
;MALLKTILTRHFLYTPRIVPTITRFTSTESNVVADEDAPVDMQNPFKKEQRQCILCQLKITPDYKNYRLLSQFQSPYSGRIYGRHITGLCKTKQLQVEAEIRKAQNCAYMPYFYKDKTFLKDPKLFDPENPIRSHRF
;
A
#
# COMPACT_ATOMS: atom_id res chain seq x y z
N MET A 1 11.75 -31.05 57.53
CA MET A 1 11.69 -29.69 56.97
C MET A 1 10.92 -29.76 55.66
N ALA A 2 9.59 -29.74 55.71
CA ALA A 2 8.74 -29.73 54.51
C ALA A 2 7.77 -28.57 54.67
N LEU A 3 7.91 -27.54 53.84
CA LEU A 3 6.95 -26.45 53.74
C LEU A 3 6.27 -26.50 52.38
N LEU A 4 4.94 -26.61 52.47
CA LEU A 4 3.98 -26.73 51.39
C LEU A 4 3.79 -25.41 50.63
N LYS A 5 3.41 -25.60 49.36
CA LYS A 5 2.93 -24.64 48.35
C LYS A 5 1.82 -23.72 48.88
N THR A 6 1.74 -22.49 48.37
CA THR A 6 0.46 -21.84 47.99
C THR A 6 0.66 -20.83 46.84
N ILE A 7 -0.08 -21.05 45.76
CA ILE A 7 -0.21 -20.15 44.60
C ILE A 7 -1.46 -19.32 44.84
N LEU A 8 -1.34 -18.00 44.97
CA LEU A 8 -2.48 -17.08 45.07
C LEU A 8 -2.94 -16.68 43.66
N THR A 9 -4.01 -17.31 43.19
CA THR A 9 -4.76 -16.91 42.00
C THR A 9 -5.58 -15.65 42.30
N ARG A 10 -5.21 -14.52 41.66
CA ARG A 10 -6.02 -13.29 41.66
C ARG A 10 -7.25 -13.47 40.77
N HIS A 11 -8.41 -13.67 41.37
CA HIS A 11 -9.69 -13.54 40.67
C HIS A 11 -9.99 -12.04 40.44
N PHE A 12 -9.96 -11.63 39.17
CA PHE A 12 -10.53 -10.35 38.73
C PHE A 12 -12.06 -10.50 38.69
N LEU A 13 -12.76 -9.81 39.59
CA LEU A 13 -14.21 -9.69 39.54
C LEU A 13 -14.57 -8.68 38.44
N TYR A 14 -15.12 -9.19 37.33
CA TYR A 14 -15.69 -8.38 36.25
C TYR A 14 -17.13 -8.04 36.59
N THR A 15 -17.41 -6.76 36.84
CA THR A 15 -18.78 -6.23 36.97
C THR A 15 -19.19 -5.54 35.66
N PRO A 16 -20.31 -5.94 35.02
CA PRO A 16 -20.81 -5.21 33.86
C PRO A 16 -21.56 -3.95 34.31
N ARG A 17 -21.15 -2.79 33.78
CA ARG A 17 -21.94 -1.54 33.85
C ARG A 17 -23.15 -1.66 32.94
N ILE A 18 -24.35 -1.66 33.53
CA ILE A 18 -25.62 -1.57 32.81
C ILE A 18 -25.86 -0.08 32.51
N VAL A 19 -25.93 0.28 31.22
CA VAL A 19 -26.31 1.62 30.76
C VAL A 19 -27.80 1.60 30.42
N PRO A 20 -28.63 2.50 30.96
CA PRO A 20 -30.05 2.53 30.62
C PRO A 20 -30.22 2.99 29.16
N THR A 21 -30.91 2.18 28.36
CA THR A 21 -31.31 2.54 27.00
C THR A 21 -32.51 3.48 27.09
N ILE A 22 -32.32 4.75 26.72
CA ILE A 22 -33.43 5.69 26.51
C ILE A 22 -34.16 5.25 25.25
N THR A 23 -35.32 4.64 25.41
CA THR A 23 -36.27 4.39 24.32
C THR A 23 -36.83 5.73 23.84
N ARG A 24 -36.40 6.19 22.67
CA ARG A 24 -37.06 7.30 21.96
C ARG A 24 -38.46 6.83 21.55
N PHE A 25 -39.48 7.44 22.14
CA PHE A 25 -40.85 7.32 21.65
C PHE A 25 -40.96 8.05 20.31
N THR A 26 -41.22 7.30 19.24
CA THR A 26 -41.59 7.85 17.94
C THR A 26 -43.09 8.15 17.95
N SER A 27 -43.45 9.42 18.13
CA SER A 27 -44.83 9.88 17.96
C SER A 27 -45.13 10.10 16.48
N THR A 28 -46.27 9.52 16.06
CA THR A 28 -47.16 9.92 14.96
C THR A 28 -46.63 9.80 13.53
N GLU A 29 -47.31 8.93 12.78
CA GLU A 29 -47.36 8.87 11.32
C GLU A 29 -47.66 10.26 10.73
N SER A 30 -46.61 11.00 10.35
CA SER A 30 -46.76 12.14 9.45
C SER A 30 -46.77 11.59 8.02
N ASN A 31 -47.85 11.87 7.28
CA ASN A 31 -47.89 11.73 5.84
C ASN A 31 -46.64 12.43 5.27
N VAL A 32 -45.68 11.64 4.77
CA VAL A 32 -44.43 12.12 4.20
C VAL A 32 -44.79 12.74 2.84
N VAL A 33 -45.05 14.05 2.84
CA VAL A 33 -44.89 14.84 1.62
C VAL A 33 -43.46 14.59 1.17
N ALA A 34 -43.28 14.07 -0.04
CA ALA A 34 -41.94 13.89 -0.59
C ALA A 34 -41.31 15.28 -0.66
N ASP A 35 -40.43 15.60 0.29
CA ASP A 35 -39.65 16.83 0.25
C ASP A 35 -38.79 16.77 -1.02
N GLU A 36 -39.05 17.64 -1.98
CA GLU A 36 -38.35 17.70 -3.26
C GLU A 36 -36.84 18.02 -3.08
N ASP A 37 -36.47 18.58 -1.91
CA ASP A 37 -35.09 18.86 -1.51
C ASP A 37 -34.44 17.72 -0.68
N ALA A 38 -35.13 16.58 -0.51
CA ALA A 38 -34.56 15.43 0.19
C ALA A 38 -33.37 14.85 -0.61
N PRO A 39 -32.33 14.33 0.08
CA PRO A 39 -31.18 13.74 -0.61
C PRO A 39 -31.61 12.49 -1.38
N VAL A 40 -31.27 12.46 -2.67
CA VAL A 40 -31.50 11.31 -3.55
C VAL A 40 -30.31 10.36 -3.50
N ASP A 41 -30.58 9.05 -3.43
CA ASP A 41 -29.56 8.01 -3.53
C ASP A 41 -28.99 7.95 -4.97
N MET A 42 -27.80 8.54 -5.14
CA MET A 42 -27.04 8.52 -6.40
C MET A 42 -25.58 8.14 -6.17
N GLN A 43 -24.89 7.60 -7.20
CA GLN A 43 -23.44 7.45 -7.14
C GLN A 43 -22.76 8.83 -7.05
N ASN A 44 -21.70 8.93 -6.23
CA ASN A 44 -20.99 10.18 -5.98
C ASN A 44 -20.48 10.82 -7.30
N PRO A 45 -21.03 11.97 -7.74
CA PRO A 45 -20.64 12.64 -8.98
C PRO A 45 -19.26 13.30 -8.89
N PHE A 46 -18.74 13.59 -7.69
CA PHE A 46 -17.43 14.21 -7.45
C PHE A 46 -16.30 13.18 -7.26
N LYS A 47 -16.57 11.90 -7.55
CA LYS A 47 -15.58 10.83 -7.39
C LYS A 47 -14.47 10.97 -8.44
N LYS A 48 -13.26 11.30 -7.97
CA LYS A 48 -12.06 11.35 -8.81
C LYS A 48 -11.70 9.96 -9.34
N GLU A 49 -11.13 9.92 -10.54
CA GLU A 49 -10.62 8.70 -11.14
C GLU A 49 -9.51 8.08 -10.29
N GLN A 50 -9.45 6.74 -10.33
CA GLN A 50 -8.41 6.00 -9.61
C GLN A 50 -7.06 6.20 -10.27
N ARG A 51 -6.07 6.62 -9.49
CA ARG A 51 -4.69 6.74 -9.96
C ARG A 51 -4.12 5.36 -10.29
N GLN A 52 -3.61 5.21 -11.50
CA GLN A 52 -2.95 4.00 -11.96
C GLN A 52 -1.42 4.19 -11.93
N CYS A 53 -0.67 3.11 -11.78
CA CYS A 53 0.79 3.16 -11.91
C CYS A 53 1.23 3.16 -13.39
N ILE A 54 2.44 3.63 -13.64
CA ILE A 54 3.01 3.80 -14.99
C ILE A 54 2.96 2.48 -15.80
N LEU A 55 3.29 1.35 -15.18
CA LEU A 55 3.28 0.05 -15.85
C LEU A 55 1.86 -0.43 -16.20
N CYS A 56 0.85 -0.08 -15.39
CA CYS A 56 -0.55 -0.42 -15.68
C CYS A 56 -1.12 0.47 -16.78
N GLN A 57 -0.81 1.77 -16.74
CA GLN A 57 -1.23 2.73 -17.77
C GLN A 57 -0.71 2.34 -19.14
N LEU A 58 0.58 1.97 -19.21
CA LEU A 58 1.23 1.55 -20.46
C LEU A 58 1.00 0.07 -20.81
N LYS A 59 0.30 -0.70 -19.96
CA LYS A 59 0.06 -2.15 -20.12
C LYS A 59 1.34 -2.97 -20.33
N ILE A 60 2.44 -2.57 -19.69
CA ILE A 60 3.73 -3.25 -19.82
C ILE A 60 3.84 -4.39 -18.78
N THR A 61 4.26 -5.56 -19.26
CA THR A 61 4.67 -6.69 -18.42
C THR A 61 6.19 -6.66 -18.25
N PRO A 62 6.71 -6.62 -17.01
CA PRO A 62 8.15 -6.69 -16.79
C PRO A 62 8.67 -8.10 -17.09
N ASP A 63 9.80 -8.19 -17.79
CA ASP A 63 10.50 -9.43 -18.14
C ASP A 63 11.99 -9.29 -17.81
N TYR A 64 12.61 -10.33 -17.22
CA TYR A 64 14.03 -10.34 -16.85
C TYR A 64 14.99 -10.11 -18.03
N LYS A 65 14.54 -10.40 -19.26
CA LYS A 65 15.32 -10.19 -20.49
C LYS A 65 15.39 -8.71 -20.87
N ASN A 66 14.41 -7.91 -20.47
CA ASN A 66 14.37 -6.49 -20.79
C ASN A 66 15.20 -5.70 -19.77
N TYR A 67 16.52 -5.77 -19.92
CA TYR A 67 17.43 -5.10 -19.02
C TYR A 67 17.22 -3.58 -18.97
N ARG A 68 16.91 -2.96 -20.13
CA ARG A 68 16.70 -1.50 -20.22
C ARG A 68 15.61 -1.02 -19.27
N LEU A 69 14.43 -1.66 -19.29
CA LEU A 69 13.32 -1.33 -18.40
C LEU A 69 13.68 -1.58 -16.93
N LEU A 70 14.27 -2.74 -16.62
CA LEU A 70 14.57 -3.12 -15.24
C LEU A 70 15.64 -2.24 -14.60
N SER A 71 16.63 -1.81 -15.39
CA SER A 71 17.71 -0.92 -14.95
C SER A 71 17.21 0.44 -14.44
N GLN A 72 16.01 0.86 -14.85
CA GLN A 72 15.39 2.11 -14.38
C GLN A 72 14.93 2.01 -12.93
N PHE A 73 14.59 0.79 -12.45
CA PHE A 73 14.16 0.51 -11.08
C PHE A 73 15.32 0.31 -10.09
N GLN A 74 16.56 0.50 -10.54
CA GLN A 74 17.78 0.34 -9.75
C GLN A 74 18.48 1.69 -9.54
N SER A 75 19.05 1.87 -8.35
CA SER A 75 19.94 2.99 -8.05
C SER A 75 21.20 2.94 -8.92
N PRO A 76 21.61 4.06 -9.55
CA PRO A 76 22.74 4.09 -10.48
C PRO A 76 24.07 3.71 -9.80
N TYR A 77 24.27 4.18 -8.57
CA TYR A 77 25.55 4.03 -7.85
C TYR A 77 25.58 2.82 -6.94
N SER A 78 24.45 2.45 -6.33
CA SER A 78 24.42 1.41 -5.29
C SER A 78 23.87 0.07 -5.78
N GLY A 79 23.24 0.04 -6.96
CA GLY A 79 22.60 -1.15 -7.47
C GLY A 79 21.38 -1.62 -6.66
N ARG A 80 20.95 -0.84 -5.64
CA ARG A 80 19.78 -1.16 -4.82
C ARG A 80 18.49 -0.93 -5.60
N ILE A 81 17.55 -1.85 -5.48
CA ILE A 81 16.22 -1.74 -6.08
C ILE A 81 15.41 -0.70 -5.31
N TYR A 82 14.79 0.25 -6.01
CA TYR A 82 13.96 1.26 -5.37
C TYR A 82 12.67 0.67 -4.80
N GLY A 83 12.30 1.11 -3.60
CA GLY A 83 11.06 0.69 -2.95
C GLY A 83 9.83 1.38 -3.53
N ARG A 84 8.64 0.82 -3.22
CA ARG A 84 7.34 1.33 -3.68
C ARG A 84 7.08 2.82 -3.37
N HIS A 85 7.60 3.32 -2.25
CA HIS A 85 7.42 4.72 -1.85
C HIS A 85 8.18 5.72 -2.75
N ILE A 86 9.13 5.22 -3.55
CA ILE A 86 9.87 5.96 -4.57
C ILE A 86 9.24 5.71 -5.95
N THR A 87 9.09 4.45 -6.34
CA THR A 87 8.64 4.08 -7.70
C THR A 87 7.17 4.38 -7.98
N GLY A 88 6.33 4.48 -6.94
CA GLY A 88 4.89 4.72 -7.08
C GLY A 88 4.11 3.57 -7.71
N LEU A 89 4.70 2.36 -7.83
CA LEU A 89 4.05 1.22 -8.46
C LEU A 89 2.94 0.59 -7.59
N CYS A 90 2.01 -0.10 -8.25
CA CYS A 90 1.08 -1.01 -7.57
C CYS A 90 1.87 -2.13 -6.87
N LYS A 91 1.36 -2.66 -5.75
CA LYS A 91 2.03 -3.73 -4.98
C LYS A 91 2.35 -4.95 -5.85
N THR A 92 1.42 -5.35 -6.72
CA THR A 92 1.58 -6.48 -7.64
C THR A 92 2.70 -6.26 -8.64
N LYS A 93 2.71 -5.11 -9.32
CA LYS A 93 3.73 -4.73 -10.29
C LYS A 93 5.11 -4.56 -9.65
N GLN A 94 5.18 -3.99 -8.44
CA GLN A 94 6.43 -3.86 -7.69
C GLN A 94 7.05 -5.24 -7.41
N LEU A 95 6.26 -6.20 -6.90
CA LEU A 95 6.74 -7.56 -6.63
C LEU A 95 7.21 -8.26 -7.92
N GLN A 96 6.50 -8.07 -9.03
CA GLN A 96 6.90 -8.60 -10.33
C GLN A 96 8.24 -8.02 -10.79
N VAL A 97 8.41 -6.69 -10.74
CA VAL A 97 9.66 -6.03 -11.11
C VAL A 97 10.82 -6.52 -10.23
N GLU A 98 10.64 -6.61 -8.92
CA GLU A 98 11.67 -7.11 -8.01
C GLU A 98 12.06 -8.57 -8.28
N ALA A 99 11.09 -9.41 -8.65
CA ALA A 99 11.34 -10.81 -9.01
C ALA A 99 12.12 -10.92 -10.33
N GLU A 100 11.71 -10.17 -11.36
CA GLU A 100 12.39 -10.18 -12.66
C GLU A 100 13.79 -9.55 -12.59
N ILE A 101 14.01 -8.53 -11.76
CA ILE A 101 15.36 -8.00 -11.47
C ILE A 101 16.22 -9.08 -10.83
N ARG A 102 15.75 -9.72 -9.76
CA ARG A 102 16.49 -10.80 -9.08
C ARG A 102 16.82 -11.93 -10.05
N LYS A 103 15.87 -12.30 -10.92
CA LYS A 103 16.07 -13.30 -11.97
C LYS A 103 17.12 -12.85 -12.99
N ALA A 104 17.06 -11.61 -13.48
CA ALA A 104 18.04 -11.06 -14.41
C ALA A 104 19.45 -11.03 -13.80
N GLN A 105 19.56 -10.65 -12.53
CA GLN A 105 20.82 -10.63 -11.80
C GLN A 105 21.40 -12.05 -11.62
N ASN A 106 20.57 -13.02 -11.22
CA ASN A 106 20.98 -14.41 -11.06
C ASN A 106 21.43 -15.04 -12.41
N CYS A 107 20.82 -14.63 -13.52
CA CYS A 107 21.20 -15.07 -14.86
C CYS A 107 22.35 -14.24 -15.48
N ALA A 108 23.00 -13.37 -14.71
CA ALA A 108 24.08 -12.48 -15.17
C ALA A 108 23.71 -11.54 -16.33
N TYR A 109 22.41 -11.26 -16.54
CA TYR A 109 21.94 -10.24 -17.47
C TYR A 109 22.04 -8.82 -16.91
N MET A 110 22.05 -8.68 -15.58
CA MET A 110 22.00 -7.39 -14.89
C MET A 110 22.98 -7.35 -13.71
N PRO A 111 23.79 -6.29 -13.55
CA PRO A 111 24.70 -6.13 -12.41
C PRO A 111 23.98 -5.92 -11.07
N TYR A 112 24.61 -6.37 -9.97
CA TYR A 112 24.10 -6.22 -8.60
C TYR A 112 24.45 -4.88 -7.95
N PHE A 113 25.69 -4.40 -8.13
CA PHE A 113 26.25 -3.31 -7.32
C PHE A 113 26.17 -1.92 -7.96
N TYR A 114 25.98 -1.85 -9.27
CA TYR A 114 25.91 -0.61 -10.02
C TYR A 114 24.99 -0.79 -11.22
N LYS A 115 24.50 0.30 -11.78
CA LYS A 115 23.77 0.29 -13.05
C LYS A 115 24.74 0.39 -14.21
N ASP A 116 24.50 -0.33 -15.30
CA ASP A 116 25.33 -0.25 -16.50
C ASP A 116 25.31 1.18 -17.09
N LYS A 117 26.48 1.63 -17.54
CA LYS A 117 26.74 2.98 -18.01
C LYS A 117 25.94 3.32 -19.26
N THR A 118 25.64 2.30 -20.07
CA THR A 118 24.81 2.39 -21.28
C THR A 118 23.41 2.95 -20.98
N PHE A 119 22.82 2.60 -19.84
CA PHE A 119 21.46 2.99 -19.45
C PHE A 119 21.40 4.14 -18.43
N LEU A 120 22.53 4.78 -18.10
CA LEU A 120 22.56 5.92 -17.15
C LEU A 120 21.81 7.14 -17.68
N LYS A 121 21.79 7.34 -19.01
CA LYS A 121 21.17 8.50 -19.67
C LYS A 121 19.70 8.28 -20.07
N ASP A 122 19.11 7.15 -19.70
CA ASP A 122 17.69 6.90 -19.95
C ASP A 122 16.82 7.93 -19.19
N PRO A 123 15.64 8.29 -19.74
CA PRO A 123 14.72 9.20 -19.06
C PRO A 123 14.29 8.61 -17.71
N LYS A 124 14.34 9.43 -16.66
CA LYS A 124 13.93 9.03 -15.31
C LYS A 124 12.41 8.88 -15.26
N LEU A 125 11.92 7.72 -14.84
CA LEU A 125 10.49 7.47 -14.62
C LEU A 125 9.98 8.06 -13.30
N PHE A 126 10.87 8.21 -12.33
CA PHE A 126 10.56 8.70 -10.99
C PHE A 126 11.81 9.37 -10.40
N ASP A 127 11.57 10.28 -9.45
CA ASP A 127 12.62 11.03 -8.78
C ASP A 127 12.93 10.41 -7.41
N PRO A 128 14.10 9.76 -7.24
CA PRO A 128 14.46 9.13 -5.98
C PRO A 128 14.72 10.12 -4.84
N GLU A 129 14.99 11.38 -5.17
CA GLU A 129 15.26 12.45 -4.19
C GLU A 129 13.99 12.98 -3.52
N ASN A 130 12.81 12.78 -4.12
CA ASN A 130 11.53 13.24 -3.58
C ASN A 130 10.52 12.09 -3.43
N PRO A 131 10.74 11.18 -2.46
CA PRO A 131 9.83 10.05 -2.24
C PRO A 131 8.52 10.47 -1.57
N ILE A 132 7.44 9.71 -1.82
CA ILE A 132 6.10 9.95 -1.23
C ILE A 132 6.12 9.87 0.30
N ARG A 133 6.96 8.99 0.83
CA ARG A 133 7.23 8.89 2.27
C ARG A 133 8.73 8.95 2.44
N SER A 134 9.19 9.75 3.40
CA SER A 134 10.60 9.79 3.75
C SER A 134 11.09 8.40 4.14
N HIS A 135 12.26 8.02 3.64
CA HIS A 135 12.98 6.87 4.13
C HIS A 135 13.94 7.30 5.25
N ARG A 136 14.30 6.36 6.12
CA ARG A 136 15.16 6.63 7.29
C ARG A 136 16.64 6.86 6.92
N PHE A 137 17.06 6.41 5.74
CA PHE A 137 18.45 6.47 5.28
C PHE A 137 18.73 7.67 4.37
#